data_AF-A0A2W5XUM9-F1
#
_entry.id   AF-A0A2W5XUM9-F1
#
_cell.length_a   1.000
_cell.length_b   1.000
_cell.length_c   1.000
_cell.angle_alpha   90.00
_cell.angle_beta   90.00
_cell.angle_gamma   90.00
#
_symmetry.space_group_name_H-M   'P 1'
#
loop_
_entity.id
_entity.type
_entity.pdbx_description
1 polymer ?
#
loop_
_entity_poly.entity_id
_entity_poly.type
_entity_poly.pdbx_seq_one_letter_code
_entity_poly.pdbx_strand_id
1 'polypeptide(L)' 'MDRLLTHVDSNYASVLVAAKRARQINSYYHNLGEGTFDEFPPPMVETASKNYLTIALEEVAAGKIAYRYR' A
#
# COMPACT_ATOMS: atom_id res chain seq x y z
N MET A 1 15.86 -7.31 -6.68
CA MET A 1 15.58 -5.88 -6.94
C MET A 1 15.14 -5.63 -8.40
N ASP A 2 14.50 -6.61 -9.07
CA ASP A 2 14.28 -6.55 -10.53
C ASP A 2 12.83 -6.81 -10.99
N ARG A 3 11.86 -6.82 -10.06
CA ARG A 3 10.43 -7.04 -10.42
C ARG A 3 9.53 -5.81 -10.26
N LEU A 4 10.09 -4.68 -9.81
CA LEU A 4 9.32 -3.46 -9.50
C LEU A 4 9.16 -2.50 -10.69
N LEU A 5 9.86 -2.74 -11.81
CA LEU A 5 10.00 -1.78 -12.92
C LEU A 5 9.05 -2.02 -14.10
N THR A 6 8.25 -3.08 -14.10
CA THR A 6 7.40 -3.43 -15.26
C THR A 6 5.98 -2.89 -15.19
N HIS A 7 5.56 -2.28 -14.07
CA HIS A 7 4.16 -1.89 -13.83
C HIS A 7 3.96 -0.41 -13.48
N VAL A 8 5.01 0.42 -13.51
CA VAL A 8 4.88 1.83 -13.13
C VAL A 8 5.78 2.69 -14.02
N ASP A 9 5.17 3.60 -14.80
CA ASP A 9 5.82 4.54 -15.73
C ASP A 9 6.91 5.44 -15.10
N SER A 10 7.12 5.39 -13.77
CA SER A 10 8.22 6.09 -13.09
C SER A 10 8.46 5.53 -11.69
N ASN A 11 9.73 5.35 -11.30
CA ASN A 11 10.12 5.01 -9.92
C ASN A 11 9.58 6.03 -8.88
N TYR A 12 9.33 7.28 -9.29
CA TYR A 12 8.71 8.28 -8.41
C TYR A 12 7.24 7.99 -8.13
N ALA A 13 6.51 7.48 -9.12
CA ALA A 13 5.11 7.14 -8.96
C ALA A 13 4.95 5.94 -8.02
N SER A 14 5.84 4.94 -8.09
CA SER A 14 5.76 3.77 -7.19
C SER A 14 5.97 4.17 -5.72
N VAL A 15 6.94 5.05 -5.44
CA VAL A 15 7.17 5.58 -4.09
C VAL A 15 5.99 6.42 -3.59
N LEU A 16 5.42 7.28 -4.45
CA LEU A 16 4.27 8.11 -4.08
C LEU A 16 3.03 7.25 -3.75
N VAL A 17 2.81 6.20 -4.54
CA VAL A 17 1.72 5.24 -4.35
C VAL A 17 1.90 4.45 -3.06
N ALA A 18 3.10 3.92 -2.83
CA ALA A 18 3.42 3.21 -1.59
C ALA A 18 3.23 4.11 -0.36
N ALA A 19 3.64 5.38 -0.43
CA ALA A 19 3.47 6.33 0.67
C ALA A 19 1.99 6.65 0.95
N LYS A 20 1.17 6.86 -0.09
CA LYS A 20 -0.28 7.06 0.06
C LYS A 20 -0.94 5.82 0.66
N ARG A 21 -0.61 4.63 0.17
CA ARG A 21 -1.16 3.37 0.67
C ARG A 21 -0.76 3.10 2.12
N ALA A 22 0.48 3.36 2.51
CA ALA A 22 0.94 3.20 3.90
C ALA A 22 0.10 4.04 4.88
N ARG A 23 -0.32 5.26 4.48
CA ARG A 23 -1.25 6.08 5.30
C ARG A 23 -2.62 5.44 5.42
N GLN A 24 -3.18 4.90 4.35
CA GLN A 24 -4.46 4.18 4.38
C GLN A 24 -4.42 2.96 5.31
N ILE A 25 -3.32 2.20 5.28
CA ILE A 25 -3.12 1.04 6.16
C ILE A 25 -3.03 1.50 7.63
N ASN A 26 -2.30 2.57 7.90
CA ASN A 26 -2.23 3.13 9.26
C ASN A 26 -3.60 3.59 9.76
N SER A 27 -4.36 4.32 8.93
CA SER A 27 -5.74 4.73 9.24
C SER A 27 -6.66 3.52 9.45
N TYR A 28 -6.52 2.46 8.65
CA TYR A 28 -7.27 1.20 8.85
C TYR A 28 -7.02 0.61 10.23
N TYR A 29 -5.75 0.48 10.66
CA TYR A 29 -5.43 -0.06 11.98
C TYR A 29 -5.87 0.86 13.13
N HIS A 30 -5.87 2.18 12.91
CA HIS A 30 -6.41 3.14 13.88
C HIS A 30 -7.93 2.96 14.03
N ASN A 31 -8.64 2.96 12.91
CA ASN A 31 -10.10 2.79 12.85
C ASN A 31 -10.54 1.41 13.38
N LEU A 32 -9.75 0.35 13.14
CA LEU A 32 -9.96 -0.99 13.69
C LEU A 32 -9.95 -0.99 15.23
N GLY A 33 -9.10 -0.16 15.84
CA GLY A 33 -9.06 0.03 17.29
C GLY A 33 -10.25 0.84 17.83
N GLU A 34 -10.79 1.75 17.03
CA GLU A 34 -11.94 2.59 17.38
C GLU A 34 -13.30 1.93 17.07
N GLY A 35 -13.32 0.79 16.39
CA GLY A 35 -14.52 -0.01 16.11
C GLY A 35 -15.27 0.39 14.83
N THR A 36 -14.68 1.25 13.99
CA THR A 36 -15.26 1.73 12.73
C THR A 36 -14.54 1.06 11.56
N PHE A 37 -15.26 0.43 10.64
CA PHE A 37 -14.66 -0.41 9.57
C PHE A 37 -14.70 0.22 8.16
N ASP A 38 -15.18 1.45 8.03
CA ASP A 38 -15.68 1.93 6.72
C ASP A 38 -14.68 2.71 5.85
N GLU A 39 -13.51 3.13 6.36
CA GLU A 39 -12.72 4.14 5.63
C GLU A 39 -11.69 3.56 4.64
N PHE A 40 -11.03 2.43 4.97
CA PHE A 40 -9.95 1.88 4.13
C PHE A 40 -9.92 0.35 4.12
N PRO A 41 -9.55 -0.29 3.00
CA PRO A 41 -9.47 -1.74 2.94
C PRO A 41 -8.22 -2.27 3.69
N PRO A 42 -8.32 -3.48 4.29
CA PRO A 42 -7.20 -4.13 4.96
C PRO A 42 -6.01 -4.38 4.01
N PRO A 43 -4.83 -4.72 4.56
CA PRO A 43 -3.71 -5.22 3.77
C PRO A 43 -4.13 -6.42 2.91
N MET A 44 -3.85 -6.36 1.62
CA MET A 44 -4.18 -7.38 0.62
C MET A 44 -3.07 -8.42 0.45
N VAL A 45 -1.98 -8.30 1.22
CA VAL A 45 -0.83 -9.20 1.24
C VAL A 45 -0.54 -9.57 2.69
N GLU A 46 -0.39 -10.88 2.94
CA GLU A 46 0.16 -11.37 4.20
C GLU A 46 1.66 -11.10 4.22
N THR A 47 2.08 -10.22 5.11
CA THR A 47 3.51 -9.98 5.36
C THR A 47 3.84 -10.31 6.81
N ALA A 48 5.07 -10.74 7.05
CA ALA A 48 5.62 -10.89 8.39
C ALA A 48 6.02 -9.53 9.01
N SER A 49 6.09 -8.47 8.20
CA SER A 49 6.54 -7.14 8.63
C SER A 49 5.39 -6.30 9.21
N LYS A 50 5.61 -5.70 10.38
CA LYS A 50 4.65 -4.74 10.97
C LYS A 50 4.77 -3.32 10.42
N ASN A 51 5.72 -3.07 9.51
CA ASN A 51 5.93 -1.75 8.96
C ASN A 51 4.98 -1.50 7.78
N TYR A 52 4.11 -0.49 7.93
CA TYR A 52 3.10 -0.12 6.93
C TYR A 52 3.69 0.23 5.55
N LEU A 53 4.90 0.80 5.51
CA LEU A 53 5.57 1.12 4.25
C LEU A 53 6.02 -0.15 3.53
N THR A 54 6.50 -1.14 4.28
CA THR A 54 6.91 -2.44 3.72
C THR A 54 5.71 -3.18 3.16
N ILE A 55 4.58 -3.19 3.88
CA ILE A 55 3.31 -3.76 3.40
C ILE A 55 2.90 -3.09 2.08
N ALA A 56 2.89 -1.75 2.04
CA ALA A 56 2.50 -1.01 0.86
C ALA A 56 3.44 -1.27 -0.34
N LEU A 57 4.76 -1.39 -0.10
CA LEU A 57 5.73 -1.75 -1.14
C LEU A 57 5.52 -3.17 -1.67
N GLU A 58 5.19 -4.13 -0.80
CA GLU A 58 4.88 -5.50 -1.20
C GLU A 58 3.57 -5.58 -2.00
N GLU A 59 2.54 -4.80 -1.63
CA GLU A 59 1.30 -4.69 -2.41
C GLU A 59 1.53 -4.08 -3.79
N VAL A 60 2.37 -3.03 -3.89
CA VAL A 60 2.79 -2.44 -5.17
C VAL A 60 3.60 -3.45 -5.99
N ALA A 61 4.54 -4.16 -5.36
CA ALA A 61 5.37 -5.18 -6.03
C ALA A 61 4.53 -6.38 -6.53
N ALA A 62 3.45 -6.72 -5.82
CA ALA A 62 2.50 -7.75 -6.21
C ALA A 62 1.53 -7.29 -7.31
N GLY A 63 1.59 -6.01 -7.73
CA GLY A 63 0.69 -5.45 -8.75
C GLY A 63 -0.76 -5.33 -8.29
N LYS A 64 -1.03 -5.38 -6.97
CA LYS A 64 -2.39 -5.32 -6.43
C LYS A 64 -2.93 -3.89 -6.30
N ILE A 65 -2.12 -2.88 -6.62
CA ILE A 65 -2.49 -1.47 -6.55
C ILE A 65 -2.47 -0.84 -7.94
N ALA A 66 -3.63 -0.38 -8.40
CA ALA A 66 -3.75 0.44 -9.60
C ALA A 66 -3.79 1.93 -9.21
N TYR A 67 -2.78 2.70 -9.59
CA TYR A 67 -2.78 4.16 -9.42
C TYR A 67 -3.17 4.84 -10.71
N ARG A 68 -4.22 5.67 -10.68
CA ARG A 68 -4.64 6.50 -11.80
C ARG A 68 -4.24 7.94 -11.52
N TYR A 69 -3.35 8.50 -12.33
CA TYR A 69 -3.11 9.94 -12.36
C TYR A 69 -4.40 10.60 -12.91
N ARG A 70 -4.95 11.58 -12.19
CA ARG A 70 -6.06 12.41 -12.64
C ARG A 70 -5.58 13.86 -12.70
#